data_AF-A0A7J8PQW5-F1
#
_entry.id   AF-A0A7J8PQW5-F1
#
_cell.length_a   1.000
_cell.length_b   1.000
_cell.length_c   1.000
_cell.angle_alpha   90.00
_cell.angle_beta   90.00
_cell.angle_gamma   90.00
#
_symmetry.space_group_name_H-M   'P 1'
#
loop_
_entity.id
_entity.type
_entity.pdbx_description
1 polymer ?
#
loop_
_entity_poly.entity_id
_entity_poly.type
_entity_poly.pdbx_seq_one_letter_code
_entity_poly.pdbx_strand_id
1 'polypeptide(L)'
;MGEERVKEEALQLIGMFQLLPRLVVFDLDYTLWPFYCLRRSKRETPSLYPHAKGILYALKDKRINLAIASRSPTADTANTFLDKLSIKSMFVTKVRLLELPFYLFISKVVF
;
A
#
# COMPACT_ATOMS: atom_id res chain seq x y z
N MET A 1 -16.77 -11.85 -5.91
CA MET A 1 -16.08 -13.04 -6.47
C MET A 1 -14.67 -12.74 -6.99
N GLY A 2 -14.35 -11.53 -7.46
CA GLY A 2 -12.99 -11.21 -7.91
C GLY A 2 -11.95 -11.11 -6.80
N GLU A 3 -12.21 -10.31 -5.75
CA GLU A 3 -11.21 -10.06 -4.69
C GLU A 3 -10.76 -11.32 -3.93
N GLU A 4 -11.67 -12.24 -3.63
CA GLU A 4 -11.35 -13.48 -2.90
C GLU A 4 -10.44 -14.40 -3.75
N ARG A 5 -10.73 -14.55 -5.04
CA ARG A 5 -9.88 -15.33 -5.95
C ARG A 5 -8.47 -14.76 -6.03
N VAL A 6 -8.35 -13.43 -6.15
CA VAL A 6 -7.04 -12.76 -6.16
C VAL A 6 -6.28 -13.00 -4.86
N LYS A 7 -6.99 -12.98 -3.73
CA LYS A 7 -6.38 -13.28 -2.43
C LYS A 7 -5.90 -14.74 -2.36
N GLU A 8 -6.71 -15.70 -2.79
CA GLU A 8 -6.36 -17.13 -2.83
C GLU A 8 -5.12 -17.38 -3.70
N GLU A 9 -5.09 -16.82 -4.92
CA GLU A 9 -3.95 -16.90 -5.83
C GLU A 9 -2.68 -16.29 -5.21
N ALA A 10 -2.81 -15.10 -4.60
CA ALA A 10 -1.70 -14.46 -3.91
C ALA A 10 -1.20 -15.30 -2.72
N LEU A 11 -2.09 -15.92 -1.94
CA LEU A 11 -1.72 -16.80 -0.82
C LEU A 11 -0.98 -18.05 -1.30
N GLN A 12 -1.39 -18.63 -2.42
CA GLN A 12 -0.69 -19.76 -3.05
C GLN A 12 0.73 -19.36 -3.45
N LEU A 13 0.87 -18.26 -4.20
CA LEU A 13 2.17 -17.76 -4.66
C LEU A 13 3.10 -17.43 -3.49
N ILE A 14 2.61 -16.69 -2.48
CA ILE A 14 3.41 -16.37 -1.30
C ILE A 14 3.80 -17.66 -0.56
N GLY A 15 2.90 -18.65 -0.49
CA GLY A 15 3.15 -19.94 0.14
C GLY A 15 4.22 -20.80 -0.52
N MET A 16 4.62 -20.50 -1.76
CA MET A 16 5.70 -21.22 -2.46
C MET A 16 7.10 -20.86 -1.95
N PHE A 17 7.23 -19.74 -1.22
CA PHE A 17 8.52 -19.26 -0.71
C PHE A 17 8.75 -19.68 0.74
N GLN A 18 9.95 -20.20 1.03
CA GLN A 18 10.34 -20.58 2.40
C GLN A 18 10.68 -19.36 3.27
N LEU A 19 11.20 -18.30 2.65
CA LEU A 19 11.56 -17.04 3.31
C LEU A 19 10.66 -15.93 2.79
N LEU A 20 9.96 -15.27 3.71
CA LEU A 20 9.08 -14.15 3.39
C LEU A 20 9.69 -12.84 3.91
N PRO A 21 9.47 -11.72 3.19
CA PRO A 21 9.86 -10.42 3.70
C PRO A 21 9.08 -10.10 4.98
N ARG A 22 9.72 -9.39 5.92
CA ARG A 22 9.05 -8.92 7.14
C ARG A 22 8.23 -7.64 6.90
N LEU A 23 8.55 -6.91 5.83
CA LEU A 23 7.95 -5.63 5.47
C LEU A 23 7.81 -5.54 3.94
N VAL A 24 6.65 -5.10 3.47
CA VAL A 24 6.44 -4.67 2.09
C VAL A 24 6.01 -3.20 2.10
N VAL A 25 6.67 -2.38 1.30
CA VAL A 25 6.42 -0.95 1.20
C VAL A 25 5.76 -0.65 -0.15
N PHE A 26 4.62 0.04 -0.12
CA PHE A 26 3.89 0.46 -1.31
C PHE A 26 4.00 1.98 -1.52
N ASP A 27 4.20 2.41 -2.77
CA ASP A 27 3.76 3.76 -3.15
C ASP A 27 2.22 3.77 -3.29
N LEU A 28 1.65 4.95 -3.52
CA LEU A 28 0.22 5.15 -3.67
C LEU A 28 -0.17 5.32 -5.13
N ASP A 29 0.31 6.41 -5.75
CA ASP A 29 -0.09 6.84 -7.09
C ASP A 29 0.39 5.84 -8.13
N TYR A 30 -0.53 5.36 -8.97
CA TYR A 30 -0.27 4.31 -9.97
C TYR A 30 0.27 2.98 -9.41
N THR A 31 0.15 2.76 -8.09
CA THR A 31 0.52 1.51 -7.43
C THR A 31 -0.72 0.86 -6.81
N LEU A 32 -1.37 1.55 -5.86
CA LEU A 32 -2.60 1.05 -5.26
C LEU A 32 -3.85 1.51 -6.03
N TRP A 33 -3.81 2.71 -6.59
CA TRP A 33 -4.91 3.30 -7.34
C TRP A 33 -4.48 3.84 -8.71
N PRO A 34 -5.37 3.88 -9.71
CA PRO A 34 -5.03 4.22 -11.10
C PRO A 34 -5.05 5.74 -11.38
N PHE A 35 -4.59 6.56 -10.44
CA PHE A 35 -4.59 8.01 -10.60
C PHE A 35 -3.50 8.69 -9.78
N TYR A 36 -3.26 9.97 -10.09
CA TYR A 36 -2.42 10.85 -9.31
C TYR A 36 -3.25 11.59 -8.26
N CYS A 37 -2.99 11.30 -6.97
CA CYS A 37 -3.77 11.81 -5.84
C CYS A 37 -3.79 13.35 -5.77
N LEU A 38 -2.71 14.03 -6.20
CA LEU A 38 -2.64 15.49 -6.22
C LEU A 38 -3.75 16.16 -7.06
N ARG A 39 -4.26 15.46 -8.09
CA ARG A 39 -5.28 15.99 -8.99
C ARG A 39 -6.71 15.69 -8.52
N ARG A 40 -6.88 15.24 -7.28
CA ARG A 40 -8.15 14.73 -6.75
C ARG A 40 -8.60 15.51 -5.54
N SER A 41 -9.92 15.57 -5.37
CA SER A 41 -10.57 16.15 -4.21
C SER A 41 -10.84 15.09 -3.15
N LYS A 42 -10.71 15.47 -1.87
CA LYS A 42 -11.10 14.62 -0.72
C LYS A 42 -12.56 14.15 -0.76
N ARG A 43 -13.43 14.85 -1.50
CA ARG A 43 -14.85 14.50 -1.62
C ARG A 43 -15.07 13.33 -2.57
N GLU A 44 -14.17 13.11 -3.53
CA GLU A 44 -14.28 12.01 -4.48
C GLU A 44 -14.20 10.63 -3.80
N THR A 45 -14.87 9.65 -4.39
CA THR A 45 -14.76 8.25 -3.98
C THR A 45 -13.62 7.61 -4.76
N PRO A 46 -12.48 7.29 -4.12
CA PRO A 46 -11.37 6.64 -4.80
C PRO A 46 -11.70 5.17 -5.11
N SER A 47 -10.98 4.61 -6.06
CA SER A 47 -10.97 3.18 -6.35
C SER A 47 -9.53 2.64 -6.37
N LEU A 48 -9.37 1.38 -6.00
CA LEU A 48 -8.12 0.65 -6.13
C LEU A 48 -8.03 -0.02 -7.51
N TYR A 49 -6.83 -0.43 -7.90
CA TYR A 49 -6.71 -1.49 -8.91
C TYR A 49 -7.50 -2.73 -8.44
N PRO A 50 -8.19 -3.44 -9.35
CA PRO A 50 -9.07 -4.56 -8.97
C PRO A 50 -8.41 -5.63 -8.11
N HIS A 51 -7.11 -5.84 -8.28
CA HIS A 51 -6.33 -6.87 -7.60
C HIS A 51 -5.72 -6.39 -6.28
N ALA A 52 -5.57 -5.08 -6.07
CA ALA A 52 -4.74 -4.55 -4.99
C ALA A 52 -5.26 -4.97 -3.61
N LYS A 53 -6.57 -4.94 -3.40
CA LYS A 53 -7.17 -5.27 -2.10
C LYS A 53 -6.96 -6.73 -1.71
N GLY A 54 -7.13 -7.66 -2.67
CA GLY A 54 -6.88 -9.09 -2.45
C GLY A 54 -5.42 -9.37 -2.07
N ILE A 55 -4.48 -8.71 -2.75
CA ILE A 55 -3.03 -8.81 -2.47
C ILE A 55 -2.70 -8.29 -1.06
N LEU A 56 -3.24 -7.13 -0.68
CA LEU A 56 -3.02 -6.56 0.66
C LEU A 56 -3.51 -7.51 1.77
N TYR A 57 -4.68 -8.14 1.59
CA TYR A 57 -5.18 -9.13 2.53
C TYR A 57 -4.31 -10.39 2.59
N ALA A 58 -3.84 -10.89 1.44
CA ALA A 58 -2.97 -12.07 1.41
C ALA A 58 -1.66 -11.84 2.18
N LEU A 59 -1.04 -10.67 2.01
CA LEU A 59 0.18 -10.30 2.76
C LEU A 59 -0.10 -10.19 4.26
N LYS A 60 -1.22 -9.60 4.64
CA LYS A 60 -1.64 -9.44 6.04
C LYS A 60 -1.94 -10.79 6.71
N ASP A 61 -2.56 -11.72 6.00
CA ASP A 61 -2.82 -13.08 6.50
C ASP A 61 -1.51 -13.88 6.69
N LYS A 62 -0.50 -13.59 5.86
CA LYS A 62 0.88 -14.10 6.04
C LYS A 62 1.71 -13.34 7.08
N ARG A 63 1.08 -12.40 7.82
CA ARG A 63 1.70 -11.60 8.89
C ARG A 63 2.89 -10.75 8.42
N ILE A 64 2.87 -10.34 7.15
CA ILE A 64 3.87 -9.44 6.58
C ILE A 64 3.45 -8.00 6.92
N ASN A 65 4.36 -7.21 7.50
CA ASN A 65 4.05 -5.81 7.79
C ASN A 65 3.92 -5.03 6.48
N LEU A 66 2.96 -4.11 6.43
CA LEU A 66 2.72 -3.26 5.28
C LEU A 66 3.04 -1.81 5.63
N ALA A 67 3.72 -1.10 4.74
CA ALA A 67 3.97 0.33 4.88
C ALA A 67 3.67 1.08 3.60
N ILE A 68 3.47 2.39 3.73
CA ILE A 68 3.35 3.30 2.59
C ILE A 68 4.57 4.22 2.56
N ALA A 69 5.15 4.42 1.38
CA ALA A 69 6.13 5.46 1.12
C ALA A 69 5.73 6.23 -0.15
N SER A 70 5.31 7.49 -0.01
CA SER A 70 4.83 8.28 -1.14
C SER A 70 5.42 9.68 -1.19
N ARG A 71 5.63 10.18 -2.41
CA ARG A 71 6.04 11.57 -2.69
C ARG A 71 4.87 12.54 -2.81
N SER A 72 3.63 12.11 -2.57
CA SER A 72 2.48 13.00 -2.71
C SER A 72 2.52 14.16 -1.70
N PRO A 73 2.43 15.43 -2.16
CA PRO A 73 2.34 16.58 -1.26
C PRO A 73 0.96 16.72 -0.60
N THR A 74 -0.03 15.90 -0.99
CA THR A 74 -1.41 15.89 -0.45
C THR A 74 -1.64 14.69 0.48
N ALA A 75 -0.95 14.66 1.62
CA ALA A 75 -1.06 13.54 2.57
C ALA A 75 -2.45 13.46 3.22
N ASP A 76 -3.09 14.59 3.41
CA ASP A 76 -4.46 14.70 3.89
C ASP A 76 -5.45 14.02 2.94
N THR A 77 -5.37 14.29 1.63
CA THR A 77 -6.21 13.62 0.62
C THR A 77 -5.92 12.12 0.55
N ALA A 78 -4.64 11.73 0.54
CA ALA A 78 -4.24 10.33 0.55
C ALA A 78 -4.79 9.58 1.78
N ASN A 79 -4.69 10.18 2.97
CA ASN A 79 -5.23 9.58 4.19
C ASN A 79 -6.75 9.41 4.13
N THR A 80 -7.48 10.43 3.66
CA THR A 80 -8.93 10.32 3.45
C THR A 80 -9.28 9.19 2.49
N PHE A 81 -8.50 9.00 1.42
CA PHE A 81 -8.74 7.90 0.48
C PHE A 81 -8.48 6.53 1.10
N LEU A 82 -7.39 6.38 1.87
CA LEU A 82 -7.12 5.14 2.61
C LEU A 82 -8.21 4.81 3.63
N ASP A 83 -8.79 5.83 4.28
CA ASP A 83 -9.95 5.69 5.18
C ASP A 83 -11.19 5.22 4.40
N LYS A 84 -11.53 5.89 3.30
CA LYS A 84 -12.69 5.54 2.45
C LYS A 84 -12.59 4.13 1.85
N LEU A 85 -11.39 3.68 1.56
CA LEU A 85 -11.11 2.34 1.03
C LEU A 85 -11.04 1.27 2.13
N SER A 86 -11.11 1.66 3.41
CA SER A 86 -11.01 0.78 4.57
C SER A 86 -9.71 -0.04 4.62
N ILE A 87 -8.60 0.52 4.10
CA ILE A 87 -7.28 -0.14 4.09
C ILE A 87 -6.25 0.55 4.97
N LYS A 88 -6.56 1.73 5.53
CA LYS A 88 -5.60 2.50 6.34
C LYS A 88 -5.02 1.73 7.51
N SER A 89 -5.84 0.93 8.20
CA SER A 89 -5.43 0.13 9.36
C SER A 89 -4.54 -1.07 8.99
N MET A 90 -4.38 -1.40 7.71
CA MET A 90 -3.48 -2.47 7.27
C MET A 90 -2.01 -2.05 7.31
N PHE A 91 -1.72 -0.74 7.30
CA PHE A 91 -0.36 -0.22 7.21
C PHE A 91 0.17 0.15 8.59
N VAL A 92 1.31 -0.44 8.98
CA VAL A 92 1.97 -0.20 10.28
C VAL A 92 2.68 1.15 10.32
N THR A 93 3.08 1.68 9.17
CA THR A 93 3.72 2.99 9.06
C THR A 93 3.49 3.61 7.68
N LYS A 94 3.57 4.94 7.61
CA LYS A 94 3.41 5.73 6.40
C LYS A 94 4.46 6.84 6.40
N VAL A 95 5.25 6.92 5.34
CA VAL A 95 6.34 7.89 5.19
C VAL A 95 6.07 8.78 3.99
N ARG A 96 6.25 10.09 4.20
CA ARG A 96 6.26 11.07 3.12
C ARG A 96 7.70 11.29 2.66
N LEU A 97 7.94 11.03 1.39
CA LEU A 97 9.28 11.08 0.81
C LEU A 97 9.77 12.50 0.47
N LEU A 98 8.86 13.48 0.36
CA LEU A 98 9.24 14.88 0.13
C LEU A 98 9.93 15.53 1.34
N GLU A 99 9.80 14.95 2.53
CA GLU A 99 10.35 15.49 3.78
C GLU A 99 11.66 14.82 4.18
N LEU A 100 12.18 13.88 3.36
CA LEU A 100 13.40 13.16 3.64
C LEU A 100 14.50 13.52 2.62
N PRO A 101 15.72 13.87 3.05
CA PRO A 101 16.85 13.91 2.14
C PRO A 101 17.04 12.50 1.55
N PHE A 102 17.28 12.42 0.23
CA PHE A 102 17.31 11.19 -0.57
C PHE A 102 18.12 10.04 0.07
N TYR A 103 19.18 10.37 0.82
CA TYR A 103 20.04 9.41 1.51
C TYR A 103 19.42 8.74 2.75
N LEU A 104 18.47 9.38 3.44
CA LEU A 104 17.88 8.84 4.68
C LEU A 104 16.86 7.71 4.42
N PHE A 105 16.34 7.61 3.19
CA PHE A 105 15.38 6.57 2.83
C PHE A 105 16.04 5.19 2.75
N ILE A 106 17.28 5.11 2.25
CA ILE A 106 18.05 3.87 2.29
C ILE A 106 18.38 3.53 3.76
N SER A 107 18.76 4.50 4.59
CA SER A 107 19.13 4.22 5.99
C SER A 107 17.97 3.77 6.89
N LYS A 108 16.71 4.07 6.55
CA LYS A 108 15.52 3.64 7.31
C LYS A 108 14.82 2.40 6.74
N VAL A 109 15.19 1.95 5.54
CA VAL A 109 14.64 0.75 4.87
C VAL A 109 15.70 -0.36 4.73
N VAL A 110 16.96 -0.11 5.12
CA VAL A 110 18.01 -1.12 5.21
C VAL A 110 18.03 -1.72 6.62
N PHE A 111 17.58 -2.99 6.68
CA PHE A 111 17.66 -4.01 7.74
C PHE A 111 17.41 -3.64 9.21
#